data_AF-Q0I8P7-F1
#
_entry.id   AF-Q0I8P7-F1
#
_cell.length_a   1.000
_cell.length_b   1.000
_cell.length_c   1.000
_cell.angle_alpha   90.00
_cell.angle_beta   90.00
_cell.angle_gamma   90.00
#
_symmetry.space_group_name_H-M   'P 1'
#
loop_
_entity.id
_entity.type
_entity.pdbx_description
1 polymer ?
#
loop_
_entity_poly.entity_id
_entity_poly.type
_entity_poly.pdbx_seq_one_letter_code
_entity_poly.pdbx_strand_id
1 'polypeptide(L)'
;MLMLSSRVFPAVLVLGLALAACQSVEKKAVTDQVKVVSDSGLVCNATAEVEKALDKIDALTPASTVADAESAGESLKKALATLDKAEVELQASKLNEYRDQVAIYEKFVGQIRQNKTMTLEEAAQQLKAQAAPVIAAHEQLSETTDCIEVEELMDSDNQASSGKSKDDASGKADSE
;
A
#
# COMPACT_ATOMS: atom_id res chain seq x y z
N MET A 1 -0.60 -11.03 63.58
CA MET A 1 -0.80 -9.62 63.18
C MET A 1 -0.76 -9.61 61.66
N LEU A 2 -1.88 -9.81 60.94
CA LEU A 2 -2.96 -8.84 60.67
C LEU A 2 -2.42 -7.53 60.09
N MET A 3 -2.58 -7.31 58.79
CA MET A 3 -3.65 -6.47 58.25
C MET A 3 -3.77 -6.65 56.73
N LEU A 4 -4.97 -7.08 56.32
CA LEU A 4 -5.49 -7.04 54.95
C LEU A 4 -5.47 -5.60 54.44
N SER A 5 -5.04 -5.39 53.19
CA SER A 5 -5.39 -4.18 52.44
C SER A 5 -6.24 -4.58 51.23
N SER A 6 -7.56 -4.54 51.44
CA SER A 6 -8.58 -4.65 50.41
C SER A 6 -8.51 -3.43 49.49
N ARG A 7 -7.94 -3.58 48.29
CA ARG A 7 -8.17 -2.64 47.19
C ARG A 7 -9.40 -3.09 46.43
N VAL A 8 -10.46 -2.31 46.61
CA VAL A 8 -11.70 -2.33 45.84
C VAL A 8 -11.34 -2.03 44.39
N PHE A 9 -11.44 -3.03 43.52
CA PHE A 9 -11.42 -2.81 42.07
C PHE A 9 -12.80 -2.31 41.67
N PRO A 10 -12.92 -1.13 41.03
CA PRO A 10 -14.18 -0.72 40.44
C PRO A 10 -14.53 -1.72 39.34
N ALA A 11 -15.72 -2.29 39.44
CA ALA A 11 -16.32 -3.13 38.44
C ALA A 11 -16.38 -2.36 37.11
N VAL A 12 -15.46 -2.66 36.20
CA VAL A 12 -15.62 -2.32 34.79
C VAL A 12 -16.77 -3.19 34.29
N LEU A 13 -17.95 -2.57 34.17
CA LEU A 13 -19.07 -3.12 33.42
C LEU A 13 -18.61 -3.27 31.97
N VAL A 14 -18.06 -4.43 31.65
CA VAL A 14 -17.91 -4.91 30.29
C VAL A 14 -19.34 -5.11 29.77
N LEU A 15 -19.88 -4.11 29.07
CA LEU A 15 -20.99 -4.34 28.15
C LEU A 15 -20.47 -5.28 27.07
N GLY A 16 -20.53 -6.57 27.35
CA GLY A 16 -20.36 -7.62 26.37
C GLY A 16 -21.54 -7.60 25.41
N LEU A 17 -21.51 -6.68 24.43
CA LEU A 17 -22.28 -6.89 23.22
C LEU A 17 -21.65 -8.05 22.48
N ALA A 18 -22.43 -9.12 22.36
CA ALA A 18 -22.12 -10.31 21.58
C ALA A 18 -21.80 -9.94 20.11
N LEU A 19 -20.54 -9.65 19.80
CA LEU A 19 -20.00 -9.50 18.45
C LEU A 19 -19.51 -10.85 17.89
N ALA A 20 -20.22 -11.94 18.17
CA ALA A 20 -19.84 -13.27 17.66
C ALA A 20 -19.93 -13.37 16.11
N ALA A 21 -20.44 -12.35 15.42
CA ALA A 21 -20.50 -12.26 13.96
C ALA A 21 -19.65 -11.12 13.34
N CYS A 22 -18.91 -10.32 14.13
CA CYS A 22 -17.98 -9.30 13.61
C CYS A 22 -16.52 -9.76 13.58
N GLN A 23 -16.20 -10.84 14.28
CA GLN A 23 -14.83 -11.28 14.46
C GLN A 23 -14.12 -11.70 13.15
N SER A 24 -14.82 -11.99 12.05
CA SER A 24 -14.15 -12.51 10.85
C SER A 24 -13.30 -11.45 10.13
N VAL A 25 -13.86 -10.26 9.87
CA VAL A 25 -13.14 -9.18 9.15
C VAL A 25 -12.17 -8.47 10.08
N GLU A 26 -12.56 -8.21 11.33
CA GLU A 26 -11.68 -7.58 12.33
C GLU A 26 -10.46 -8.47 12.64
N LYS A 27 -10.64 -9.79 12.76
CA LYS A 27 -9.52 -10.73 12.93
C LYS A 27 -8.68 -10.87 11.66
N LYS A 28 -9.29 -10.77 10.47
CA LYS A 28 -8.56 -10.77 9.21
C LYS A 28 -7.66 -9.53 9.10
N ALA A 29 -8.17 -8.34 9.40
CA ALA A 29 -7.38 -7.11 9.46
C ALA A 29 -6.21 -7.22 10.45
N VAL A 30 -6.43 -7.76 11.66
CA VAL A 30 -5.31 -8.00 12.59
C VAL A 30 -4.28 -8.98 12.01
N THR A 31 -4.73 -10.01 11.28
CA THR A 31 -3.84 -10.98 10.64
C THR A 31 -3.06 -10.34 9.49
N ASP A 32 -3.71 -9.53 8.68
CA ASP A 32 -3.12 -8.86 7.53
C ASP A 32 -2.12 -7.78 7.98
N GLN A 33 -2.41 -7.02 9.05
CA GLN A 33 -1.45 -6.15 9.70
C GLN A 33 -0.19 -6.89 10.18
N VAL A 34 -0.35 -8.04 10.83
CA VAL A 34 0.80 -8.87 11.25
C VAL A 34 1.59 -9.37 10.03
N LYS A 35 0.89 -9.69 8.93
CA LYS A 35 1.52 -10.09 7.67
C LYS A 35 2.34 -8.95 7.06
N VAL A 36 1.85 -7.71 7.08
CA VAL A 36 2.62 -6.53 6.65
C VAL A 36 3.95 -6.41 7.41
N VAL A 37 3.92 -6.58 8.73
CA VAL A 37 5.14 -6.54 9.56
C VAL A 37 6.08 -7.69 9.21
N SER A 38 5.55 -8.90 9.05
CA SER A 38 6.33 -10.08 8.67
C SER A 38 7.01 -9.89 7.31
N ASP A 39 6.26 -9.45 6.30
CA ASP A 39 6.76 -9.26 4.94
C ASP A 39 7.75 -8.09 4.86
N SER A 40 7.57 -7.06 5.69
CA SER A 40 8.59 -6.01 5.86
C SER A 40 9.90 -6.58 6.39
N GLY A 41 9.85 -7.52 7.33
CA GLY A 41 11.02 -8.27 7.78
C GLY A 41 11.68 -9.10 6.68
N LEU A 42 10.91 -9.65 5.74
CA LEU A 42 11.45 -10.36 4.57
C LEU A 42 12.21 -9.41 3.65
N VAL A 43 11.68 -8.20 3.40
CA VAL A 43 12.39 -7.16 2.64
C VAL A 43 13.70 -6.80 3.31
N CYS A 44 13.72 -6.53 4.63
CA CYS A 44 14.95 -6.24 5.35
C CYS A 44 16.00 -7.35 5.22
N ASN A 45 15.59 -8.61 5.35
CA ASN A 45 16.49 -9.74 5.18
C ASN A 45 17.02 -9.84 3.74
N ALA A 46 16.17 -9.63 2.74
CA ALA A 46 16.58 -9.66 1.34
C ALA A 46 17.54 -8.53 0.99
N THR A 47 17.32 -7.32 1.52
CA THR A 47 18.26 -6.19 1.40
C THR A 47 19.62 -6.54 1.99
N ALA A 48 19.67 -7.17 3.18
CA ALA A 48 20.93 -7.62 3.77
C ALA A 48 21.65 -8.68 2.91
N GLU A 49 20.93 -9.52 2.19
CA GLU A 49 21.53 -10.46 1.23
C GLU A 49 22.07 -9.75 -0.02
N VAL A 50 21.42 -8.67 -0.47
CA VAL A 50 21.95 -7.81 -1.55
C VAL A 50 23.25 -7.16 -1.10
N GLU A 51 23.31 -6.60 0.11
CA GLU A 51 24.53 -6.02 0.68
C GLU A 51 25.68 -7.04 0.72
N LYS A 52 25.43 -8.25 1.23
CA LYS A 52 26.43 -9.34 1.22
C LYS A 52 26.88 -9.73 -0.19
N ALA A 53 25.99 -9.66 -1.17
CA ALA A 53 26.35 -9.95 -2.56
C ALA A 53 27.19 -8.82 -3.17
N LEU A 54 26.93 -7.56 -2.79
CA LEU A 54 27.76 -6.42 -3.16
C LEU A 54 29.15 -6.49 -2.52
N ASP A 55 29.27 -6.97 -1.28
CA ASP A 55 30.59 -7.20 -0.64
C ASP A 55 31.47 -8.18 -1.45
N LYS A 56 30.86 -9.19 -2.07
CA LYS A 56 31.60 -10.12 -2.95
C LYS A 56 32.11 -9.45 -4.23
N ILE A 57 31.37 -8.48 -4.73
CA ILE A 57 31.78 -7.68 -5.89
C ILE A 57 32.90 -6.72 -5.49
N ASP A 58 32.77 -6.05 -4.34
CA ASP A 58 33.79 -5.14 -3.80
C ASP A 58 35.11 -5.87 -3.48
N ALA A 59 35.03 -7.14 -3.08
CA ALA A 59 36.20 -7.99 -2.85
C ALA A 59 36.95 -8.42 -4.12
N LEU A 60 36.43 -8.13 -5.32
CA LEU A 60 37.14 -8.41 -6.57
C LEU A 60 38.37 -7.51 -6.71
N THR A 61 39.48 -8.10 -7.14
CA THR A 61 40.77 -7.40 -7.32
C THR A 61 41.30 -7.63 -8.73
N PRO A 62 42.35 -6.92 -9.17
CA PRO A 62 43.00 -7.21 -10.46
C PRO A 62 43.57 -8.63 -10.58
N ALA A 63 43.76 -9.35 -9.45
CA ALA A 63 44.19 -10.74 -9.43
C ALA A 63 43.02 -11.74 -9.53
N SER A 64 41.78 -11.29 -9.37
CA SER A 64 40.58 -12.11 -9.51
C SER A 64 40.40 -12.58 -10.95
N THR A 65 39.76 -13.74 -11.10
CA THR A 65 39.46 -14.32 -12.40
C THR A 65 38.09 -13.91 -12.91
N VAL A 66 37.82 -14.14 -14.20
CA VAL A 66 36.48 -13.98 -14.77
C VAL A 66 35.46 -14.88 -14.07
N ALA A 67 35.85 -16.10 -13.67
CA ALA A 67 34.97 -17.01 -12.94
C ALA A 67 34.56 -16.46 -11.56
N ASP A 68 35.47 -15.76 -10.86
CA ASP A 68 35.15 -15.11 -9.58
C ASP A 68 34.13 -13.99 -9.79
N ALA A 69 34.30 -13.18 -10.84
CA ALA A 69 33.37 -12.12 -11.20
C ALA A 69 32.00 -12.68 -11.61
N GLU A 70 31.95 -13.77 -12.38
CA GLU A 70 30.71 -14.45 -12.74
C GLU A 70 29.98 -14.95 -11.49
N SER A 71 30.69 -15.58 -10.55
CA SER A 71 30.10 -16.08 -9.30
C SER A 71 29.55 -14.94 -8.40
N ALA A 72 30.27 -13.82 -8.32
CA ALA A 72 29.80 -12.62 -7.61
C ALA A 72 28.56 -12.03 -8.28
N GLY A 73 28.54 -11.94 -9.61
CA GLY A 73 27.39 -11.49 -10.39
C GLY A 73 26.16 -12.39 -10.24
N GLU A 74 26.34 -13.71 -10.25
CA GLU A 74 25.25 -14.67 -9.97
C GLU A 74 24.71 -14.53 -8.54
N SER A 75 25.59 -14.29 -7.56
CA SER A 75 25.17 -14.01 -6.18
C SER A 75 24.30 -12.76 -6.11
N LEU A 76 24.71 -11.66 -6.74
CA LEU A 76 23.94 -10.41 -6.77
C LEU A 76 22.60 -10.60 -7.47
N LYS A 77 22.59 -11.24 -8.65
CA LYS A 77 21.35 -11.52 -9.40
C LYS A 77 20.34 -12.31 -8.56
N LYS A 78 20.80 -13.31 -7.80
CA LYS A 78 19.94 -14.10 -6.91
C LYS A 78 19.41 -13.28 -5.74
N ALA A 79 20.25 -12.43 -5.14
CA ALA A 79 19.85 -11.57 -4.03
C ALA A 79 18.79 -10.55 -4.48
N LEU A 80 18.99 -9.90 -5.63
CA LEU A 80 18.01 -8.99 -6.23
C LEU A 80 16.68 -9.68 -6.53
N ALA A 81 16.70 -10.87 -7.15
CA ALA A 81 15.46 -11.63 -7.40
C ALA A 81 14.71 -12.00 -6.10
N THR A 82 15.44 -12.16 -4.99
CA THR A 82 14.84 -12.42 -3.67
C THR A 82 14.22 -11.14 -3.11
N LEU A 83 14.89 -10.00 -3.25
CA LEU A 83 14.40 -8.68 -2.86
C LEU A 83 13.13 -8.33 -3.64
N ASP A 84 13.13 -8.45 -4.97
CA ASP A 84 11.97 -8.18 -5.82
C ASP A 84 10.74 -8.98 -5.37
N LYS A 85 10.93 -10.26 -5.06
CA LYS A 85 9.85 -11.13 -4.57
C LYS A 85 9.33 -10.66 -3.21
N ALA A 86 10.22 -10.33 -2.28
CA ALA A 86 9.83 -9.86 -0.95
C ALA A 86 9.06 -8.53 -1.02
N GLU A 87 9.45 -7.63 -1.92
CA GLU A 87 8.76 -6.36 -2.16
C GLU A 87 7.36 -6.59 -2.73
N VAL A 88 7.19 -7.50 -3.70
CA VAL A 88 5.87 -7.87 -4.22
C VAL A 88 4.96 -8.44 -3.12
N GLU A 89 5.51 -9.30 -2.25
CA GLU A 89 4.76 -9.87 -1.12
C GLU A 89 4.34 -8.78 -0.12
N LEU A 90 5.24 -7.85 0.21
CA LEU A 90 4.94 -6.71 1.08
C LEU A 90 3.86 -5.81 0.49
N GLN A 91 3.94 -5.47 -0.80
CA GLN A 91 2.91 -4.65 -1.47
C GLN A 91 1.53 -5.32 -1.43
N ALA A 92 1.47 -6.62 -1.72
CA ALA A 92 0.23 -7.37 -1.66
C ALA A 92 -0.38 -7.36 -0.25
N SER A 93 0.45 -7.48 0.79
CA SER A 93 -0.01 -7.42 2.19
C SER A 93 -0.50 -6.03 2.59
N LYS A 94 0.22 -4.97 2.22
CA LYS A 94 -0.21 -3.57 2.47
C LYS A 94 -1.56 -3.28 1.82
N LEU A 95 -1.75 -3.71 0.57
CA LEU A 95 -3.02 -3.55 -0.13
C LEU A 95 -4.16 -4.33 0.54
N ASN A 96 -3.91 -5.56 0.97
CA ASN A 96 -4.92 -6.37 1.65
C ASN A 96 -5.34 -5.76 2.99
N GLU A 97 -4.38 -5.30 3.80
CA GLU A 97 -4.65 -4.62 5.06
C GLU A 97 -5.49 -3.36 4.83
N TYR A 98 -5.12 -2.52 3.87
CA TYR A 98 -5.89 -1.33 3.53
C TYR A 98 -7.34 -1.67 3.15
N ARG A 99 -7.54 -2.69 2.30
CA ARG A 99 -8.89 -3.12 1.89
C ARG A 99 -9.73 -3.66 3.05
N ASP A 100 -9.11 -4.36 3.97
CA ASP A 100 -9.78 -4.86 5.17
C ASP A 100 -10.21 -3.72 6.11
N GLN A 101 -9.32 -2.74 6.34
CA GLN A 101 -9.65 -1.55 7.13
C GLN A 101 -10.78 -0.74 6.49
N VAL A 102 -10.77 -0.58 5.16
CA VAL A 102 -11.87 0.06 4.43
C VAL A 102 -13.17 -0.70 4.63
N ALA A 103 -13.18 -2.04 4.50
CA ALA A 103 -14.38 -2.85 4.69
C ALA A 103 -14.94 -2.74 6.12
N ILE A 104 -14.09 -2.69 7.14
CA ILE A 104 -14.48 -2.45 8.53
C ILE A 104 -15.12 -1.06 8.67
N TYR A 105 -14.50 -0.03 8.10
CA TYR A 105 -15.01 1.33 8.15
C TYR A 105 -16.34 1.48 7.42
N GLU A 106 -16.50 0.88 6.25
CA GLU A 106 -17.78 0.87 5.50
C GLU A 106 -18.90 0.20 6.28
N LYS A 107 -18.60 -0.91 6.96
CA LYS A 107 -19.56 -1.57 7.86
C LYS A 107 -19.98 -0.65 9.00
N PHE A 108 -19.03 0.08 9.59
CA PHE A 108 -19.31 1.06 10.63
C PHE A 108 -20.17 2.23 10.11
N VAL A 109 -19.85 2.78 8.94
CA VAL A 109 -20.69 3.78 8.25
C VAL A 109 -22.12 3.27 8.05
N GLY A 110 -22.27 2.00 7.67
CA GLY A 110 -23.56 1.32 7.55
C GLY A 110 -24.35 1.32 8.86
N GLN A 111 -23.69 1.08 10.00
CA GLN A 111 -24.31 1.11 11.33
C GLN A 111 -24.76 2.54 11.71
N ILE A 112 -23.90 3.54 11.49
CA ILE A 112 -24.24 4.95 11.73
C ILE A 112 -25.48 5.37 10.91
N ARG A 113 -25.53 4.99 9.63
CA ARG A 113 -26.67 5.27 8.74
C ARG A 113 -27.99 4.67 9.23
N GLN A 114 -27.94 3.55 9.95
CA GLN A 114 -29.13 2.90 10.51
C GLN A 114 -29.62 3.60 11.79
N ASN A 115 -28.76 4.35 12.49
CA ASN A 115 -29.13 5.07 13.71
C ASN A 115 -29.80 6.42 13.39
N LYS A 116 -31.12 6.43 13.31
CA LYS A 116 -31.92 7.63 12.97
C LYS A 116 -32.02 8.68 14.09
N THR A 117 -31.62 8.33 15.30
CA THR A 117 -31.69 9.21 16.47
C THR A 117 -30.38 9.92 16.77
N MET A 118 -29.29 9.52 16.12
CA MET A 118 -27.97 10.15 16.26
C MET A 118 -27.93 11.48 15.53
N THR A 119 -27.31 12.49 16.14
CA THR A 119 -27.08 13.78 15.50
C THR A 119 -25.96 13.71 14.46
N LEU A 120 -25.94 14.66 13.53
CA LEU A 120 -24.85 14.74 12.55
C LEU A 120 -23.49 15.01 13.21
N GLU A 121 -23.46 15.75 14.32
CA GLU A 121 -22.23 16.03 15.06
C GLU A 121 -21.65 14.77 15.69
N GLU A 122 -22.48 13.98 16.39
CA GLU A 122 -22.08 12.70 16.98
C GLU A 122 -21.63 11.70 15.90
N ALA A 123 -22.37 11.64 14.78
CA ALA A 123 -22.00 10.80 13.64
C ALA A 123 -20.64 11.21 13.08
N ALA A 124 -20.39 12.51 12.89
CA ALA A 124 -19.11 13.01 12.38
C ALA A 124 -17.96 12.70 13.34
N GLN A 125 -18.15 12.86 14.65
CA GLN A 125 -17.13 12.52 15.64
C GLN A 125 -16.79 11.03 15.60
N GLN A 126 -17.79 10.16 15.56
CA GLN A 126 -17.61 8.72 15.50
C GLN A 126 -16.93 8.26 14.20
N LEU A 127 -17.36 8.80 13.06
CA LEU A 127 -16.76 8.50 11.76
C LEU A 127 -15.29 8.94 11.71
N LYS A 128 -14.98 10.16 12.19
CA LYS A 128 -13.58 10.62 12.26
C LYS A 128 -12.72 9.73 13.16
N ALA A 129 -13.23 9.34 14.32
CA ALA A 129 -12.50 8.47 15.23
C ALA A 129 -12.22 7.10 14.60
N GLN A 130 -13.17 6.54 13.85
CA GLN A 130 -13.00 5.24 13.19
C GLN A 130 -12.27 5.28 11.85
N ALA A 131 -12.01 6.46 11.28
CA ALA A 131 -11.23 6.58 10.06
C ALA A 131 -9.72 6.38 10.29
N ALA A 132 -9.23 6.51 11.53
CA ALA A 132 -7.81 6.48 11.84
C ALA A 132 -7.07 5.19 11.34
N PRO A 133 -7.61 3.97 11.49
CA PRO A 133 -6.96 2.76 10.97
C PRO A 133 -6.88 2.73 9.43
N VAL A 134 -7.91 3.26 8.75
CA VAL A 134 -7.94 3.36 7.27
C VAL A 134 -6.86 4.33 6.79
N ILE A 135 -6.73 5.48 7.46
CA ILE A 135 -5.73 6.49 7.15
C ILE A 135 -4.32 5.90 7.34
N ALA A 136 -4.07 5.24 8.46
CA ALA A 136 -2.76 4.63 8.74
C ALA A 136 -2.40 3.55 7.70
N ALA A 137 -3.34 2.68 7.32
CA ALA A 137 -3.10 1.67 6.30
C ALA A 137 -2.88 2.28 4.90
N HIS A 138 -3.56 3.38 4.59
CA HIS A 138 -3.34 4.13 3.35
C HIS A 138 -1.95 4.78 3.31
N GLU A 139 -1.54 5.44 4.40
CA GLU A 139 -0.21 6.05 4.52
C GLU A 139 0.89 5.00 4.27
N GLN A 140 0.80 3.84 4.93
CA GLN A 140 1.74 2.73 4.72
C GLN A 140 1.77 2.21 3.28
N LEU A 141 0.64 2.19 2.59
CA LEU A 141 0.57 1.79 1.18
C LEU A 141 1.22 2.85 0.28
N SER A 142 0.99 4.14 0.57
CA SER A 142 1.47 5.28 -0.23
C SER A 142 2.97 5.57 -0.11
N GLU A 143 3.62 5.20 1.00
CA GLU A 143 5.08 5.38 1.20
C GLU A 143 5.94 4.72 0.11
N THR A 144 5.37 3.79 -0.65
CA THR A 144 6.08 2.99 -1.64
C THR A 144 5.54 3.18 -3.06
N THR A 145 4.62 4.12 -3.28
CA THR A 145 3.96 4.31 -4.58
C THR A 145 3.91 5.79 -4.92
N ASP A 146 4.77 6.20 -5.86
CA ASP A 146 4.63 7.50 -6.51
C ASP A 146 3.55 7.40 -7.59
N CYS A 147 2.41 8.05 -7.35
CA CYS A 147 1.38 8.24 -8.36
C CYS A 147 1.82 9.38 -9.29
N ILE A 148 2.29 9.04 -10.50
CA ILE A 148 2.52 10.05 -11.55
C ILE A 148 1.17 10.54 -12.05
N GLU A 149 0.85 11.82 -11.84
CA GLU A 149 -0.30 12.46 -12.46
C GLU A 149 -0.05 12.60 -13.98
N VAL A 150 -0.94 12.00 -14.78
CA VAL A 150 -0.78 11.85 -16.25
C VAL A 150 -0.99 13.18 -17.02
N GLU A 151 -1.15 14.31 -16.33
CA GLU A 151 -1.36 15.62 -16.98
C GLU A 151 -0.09 16.16 -17.69
N GLU A 152 1.11 15.68 -17.36
CA GLU A 152 2.37 16.14 -17.98
C GLU A 152 2.78 15.41 -19.27
N LEU A 153 2.07 14.37 -19.72
CA LEU A 153 2.50 13.56 -20.87
C LEU A 153 1.89 13.96 -22.23
N MET A 154 1.02 14.97 -22.29
CA MET A 154 0.29 15.31 -23.53
C MET A 154 0.80 16.54 -24.31
N ASP A 155 1.80 17.27 -23.81
CA ASP A 155 2.22 18.55 -24.44
C ASP A 155 3.46 18.46 -25.36
N SER A 156 4.04 17.28 -25.61
CA SER A 156 5.29 17.15 -26.40
C SER A 156 5.15 16.76 -27.88
N ASP A 157 3.94 16.51 -28.40
CA ASP A 157 3.77 15.97 -29.77
C ASP A 157 3.27 16.95 -30.84
N ASN A 158 3.31 18.27 -30.60
CA ASN A 158 2.92 19.26 -31.60
C ASN A 158 4.04 20.24 -31.97
N GLN A 159 5.13 19.72 -32.54
CA GLN A 159 5.95 20.52 -33.44
C GLN A 159 6.71 19.69 -34.49
N ALA A 160 6.04 19.42 -35.62
CA ALA A 160 6.72 19.18 -36.90
C ALA A 160 5.87 19.65 -38.09
N SER A 161 6.12 20.91 -38.46
CA SER A 161 6.17 21.42 -39.83
C SER A 161 4.89 21.50 -40.67
N SER A 162 4.41 22.74 -40.75
CA SER A 162 3.78 23.40 -41.90
C SER A 162 4.31 22.98 -43.29
N GLY A 163 3.43 22.84 -44.28
CA GLY A 163 3.83 22.55 -45.66
C GLY A 163 2.76 22.54 -46.76
N LYS A 164 1.97 23.62 -46.89
CA LYS A 164 1.59 24.28 -48.17
C LYS A 164 0.71 23.55 -49.23
N SER A 165 -0.51 24.12 -49.41
CA SER A 165 -1.26 24.37 -50.68
C SER A 165 -1.70 23.20 -51.57
N LYS A 166 -2.78 23.22 -52.36
CA LYS A 166 -4.07 23.94 -52.54
C LYS A 166 -4.66 23.32 -53.83
N ASP A 167 -5.97 23.44 -54.04
CA ASP A 167 -6.67 23.35 -55.35
C ASP A 167 -6.98 21.91 -55.87
N ASP A 168 -8.15 21.54 -56.41
CA ASP A 168 -9.34 22.28 -56.86
C ASP A 168 -10.60 21.38 -56.86
N ALA A 169 -11.75 21.99 -56.57
CA ALA A 169 -13.08 21.40 -56.67
C ALA A 169 -13.61 21.47 -58.11
N SER A 170 -13.97 20.30 -58.66
CA SER A 170 -14.64 20.15 -59.95
C SER A 170 -16.08 20.70 -59.88
N GLY A 171 -16.41 21.57 -60.84
CA GLY A 171 -17.63 22.36 -60.85
C GLY A 171 -18.90 21.66 -61.31
N LYS A 172 -20.00 22.41 -61.22
CA LYS A 172 -21.22 22.20 -62.01
C LYS A 172 -21.90 23.55 -62.27
N ALA A 173 -21.74 24.00 -63.52
CA ALA A 173 -22.66 24.80 -64.31
C ALA A 173 -24.12 24.30 -64.19
N ASP A 174 -25.19 25.05 -64.44
CA ASP A 174 -25.46 26.45 -64.79
C ASP A 174 -26.98 26.64 -64.55
N SER A 175 -27.45 27.88 -64.39
CA SER A 175 -28.80 28.33 -64.74
C SER A 175 -28.54 29.55 -65.62
N GLU A 176 -29.03 29.67 -66.86
CA GLU A 176 -30.34 29.30 -67.44
C GLU A 176 -30.40 28.07 -68.36
#